data_AF-A0A8T3D1Y3-F1
#
_entry.id   AF-A0A8T3D1Y3-F1
#
_cell.length_a   1.000
_cell.length_b   1.000
_cell.length_c   1.000
_cell.angle_alpha   90.00
_cell.angle_beta   90.00
_cell.angle_gamma   90.00
#
_symmetry.space_group_name_H-M   'P 1'
#
loop_
_entity.id
_entity.type
_entity.pdbx_description
1 polymer ?
#
loop_
_entity_poly.entity_id
_entity_poly.type
_entity_poly.pdbx_seq_one_letter_code
_entity_poly.pdbx_strand_id
1 'polypeptide(L)'
;MGASHHKEKFDCNMYLNGKGPPTIMKEWANEEEVLPQPVVTTEGKQPEGEMTWTTLSSSLAGYPNCGTIKINYVFKDGIQTATHPNPGSPYYGLNSVAYLPDNREGNKTLKLLKKAFDQGLVFKVVTNSKGEEAVGWSDIPHKTMTSCGAQSYPDPNYLKKVNKILKDKGIA
;
A
#
# COMPACT_ATOMS: atom_id res chain seq x y z
N MET A 1 -2.74 -71.99 -19.29
CA MET A 1 -3.35 -71.80 -17.95
C MET A 1 -2.24 -71.43 -16.98
N GLY A 2 -2.42 -70.37 -16.19
CA GLY A 2 -1.64 -70.10 -14.97
C GLY A 2 -0.41 -69.21 -15.13
N ALA A 3 -0.52 -67.97 -14.63
CA ALA A 3 0.58 -67.03 -14.41
C ALA A 3 1.29 -67.33 -13.08
N SER A 4 2.61 -67.12 -13.00
CA SER A 4 3.33 -66.90 -11.73
C SER A 4 4.68 -66.22 -11.94
N HIS A 5 4.66 -64.90 -11.80
CA HIS A 5 5.62 -64.00 -11.14
C HIS A 5 7.09 -64.46 -11.01
N HIS A 6 7.95 -63.80 -11.79
CA HIS A 6 9.40 -63.75 -11.57
C HIS A 6 9.67 -62.87 -10.34
N LYS A 7 10.22 -63.47 -9.28
CA LYS A 7 10.80 -62.75 -8.13
C LYS A 7 12.32 -62.88 -8.25
N GLU A 8 12.97 -61.87 -8.79
CA GLU A 8 14.42 -61.72 -8.64
C GLU A 8 14.73 -60.84 -7.43
N LYS A 9 15.70 -61.35 -6.66
CA LYS A 9 16.09 -60.92 -5.33
C LYS A 9 16.86 -59.61 -5.42
N PHE A 10 16.51 -58.65 -4.57
CA PHE A 10 17.39 -57.54 -4.24
C PHE A 10 18.38 -58.02 -3.17
N ASP A 11 19.62 -58.26 -3.56
CA ASP A 11 20.71 -58.42 -2.60
C ASP A 11 21.18 -57.02 -2.18
N CYS A 12 20.74 -56.62 -0.98
CA CYS A 12 21.29 -55.48 -0.25
C CYS A 12 22.70 -55.83 0.23
N ASN A 13 23.73 -55.18 -0.32
CA ASN A 13 24.97 -54.94 0.42
C ASN A 13 25.82 -53.86 -0.24
N MET A 14 25.80 -52.64 0.31
CA MET A 14 26.82 -51.64 -0.03
C MET A 14 27.26 -50.75 1.15
N TYR A 15 26.96 -51.12 2.40
CA TYR A 15 27.33 -50.32 3.58
C TYR A 15 28.14 -51.09 4.61
N LEU A 16 29.29 -51.64 4.19
CA LEU A 16 30.23 -52.33 5.12
C LEU A 16 31.49 -51.53 5.47
N ASN A 17 31.59 -50.23 5.15
CA ASN A 17 32.80 -49.44 5.41
C ASN A 17 32.58 -48.16 6.24
N GLY A 18 31.61 -48.16 7.16
CA GLY A 18 31.58 -47.22 8.30
C GLY A 18 31.56 -45.72 8.00
N LYS A 19 31.31 -45.30 6.74
CA LYS A 19 31.09 -43.91 6.36
C LYS A 19 29.64 -43.77 5.93
N GLY A 20 28.77 -43.44 6.88
CA GLY A 20 27.43 -42.95 6.56
C GLY A 20 27.52 -41.66 5.73
N PRO A 21 26.44 -41.27 5.05
CA PRO A 21 26.40 -39.97 4.38
C PRO A 21 26.73 -38.87 5.41
N PRO A 22 27.50 -37.84 5.03
CA PRO A 22 27.86 -36.76 5.95
C PRO A 22 26.58 -36.16 6.55
N THR A 23 26.54 -36.01 7.87
CA THR A 23 25.46 -35.29 8.56
C THR A 23 25.45 -33.85 8.06
N ILE A 24 24.26 -33.35 7.70
CA ILE A 24 23.97 -31.96 7.27
C ILE A 24 24.15 -30.97 8.44
N MET A 25 25.30 -31.00 9.12
CA MET A 25 25.64 -30.12 10.24
C MET A 25 27.07 -29.58 10.15
N LYS A 26 27.76 -29.76 9.03
CA LYS A 26 29.14 -29.27 8.84
C LYS A 26 29.34 -28.36 7.63
N GLU A 27 28.29 -27.99 6.91
CA GLU A 27 28.37 -27.14 5.71
C GLU A 27 27.75 -25.74 5.88
N TRP A 28 27.46 -25.29 7.10
CA TRP A 28 26.90 -23.94 7.35
C TRP A 28 27.89 -22.95 7.96
N ALA A 29 29.20 -23.15 7.74
CA ALA A 29 30.22 -22.32 8.38
C ALA A 29 30.82 -21.23 7.47
N ASN A 30 30.38 -21.07 6.21
CA ASN A 30 31.03 -20.13 5.28
C ASN A 30 30.14 -19.58 4.16
N GLU A 31 28.89 -19.25 4.47
CA GLU A 31 28.16 -18.28 3.68
C GLU A 31 27.67 -17.20 4.65
N GLU A 32 28.18 -15.99 4.44
CA GLU A 32 27.61 -14.78 5.03
C GLU A 32 26.22 -14.65 4.42
N GLU A 33 25.27 -15.34 5.03
CA GLU A 33 23.85 -15.26 4.73
C GLU A 33 23.45 -13.83 5.06
N VAL A 34 23.55 -12.94 4.06
CA VAL A 34 22.76 -11.73 4.02
C VAL A 34 21.34 -12.23 4.01
N LEU A 35 20.76 -12.40 5.21
CA LEU A 35 19.33 -12.52 5.41
C LEU A 35 18.73 -11.52 4.43
N PRO A 36 17.80 -11.90 3.54
CA PRO A 36 17.09 -10.90 2.79
C PRO A 36 16.61 -9.92 3.85
N GLN A 37 17.21 -8.72 3.86
CA GLN A 37 16.74 -7.67 4.74
C GLN A 37 15.25 -7.68 4.52
N PRO A 38 14.41 -7.69 5.59
CA PRO A 38 12.98 -7.65 5.37
C PRO A 38 12.82 -6.57 4.32
N VAL A 39 12.33 -6.95 3.14
CA VAL A 39 11.91 -5.96 2.17
C VAL A 39 10.93 -5.23 3.03
N VAL A 40 11.32 -4.04 3.48
CA VAL A 40 10.41 -3.12 4.09
C VAL A 40 9.58 -2.74 2.88
N THR A 41 8.64 -3.64 2.53
CA THR A 41 7.38 -3.23 1.98
C THR A 41 6.99 -2.18 2.98
N THR A 42 7.12 -0.93 2.55
CA THR A 42 6.48 0.17 3.20
C THR A 42 4.98 -0.11 3.01
N GLU A 43 4.47 -1.16 3.66
CA GLU A 43 3.06 -1.43 3.81
C GLU A 43 2.59 -0.19 4.52
N GLY A 44 1.95 0.67 3.72
CA GLY A 44 1.55 1.97 4.19
C GLY A 44 0.72 1.79 5.45
N LYS A 45 0.93 2.67 6.42
CA LYS A 45 0.16 2.71 7.69
C LYS A 45 -1.33 3.06 7.49
N GLN A 46 -1.80 2.98 6.26
CA GLN A 46 -3.17 3.23 5.83
C GLN A 46 -4.00 1.96 6.11
N PRO A 47 -5.07 2.07 6.89
CA PRO A 47 -6.01 0.97 7.07
C PRO A 47 -6.71 0.59 5.76
N GLU A 48 -7.39 -0.55 5.74
CA GLU A 48 -8.22 -0.93 4.60
C GLU A 48 -9.37 0.09 4.40
N GLY A 49 -9.55 0.53 3.16
CA GLY A 49 -10.55 1.53 2.80
C GLY A 49 -10.82 1.55 1.31
N GLU A 50 -11.80 2.37 0.93
CA GLU A 50 -12.27 2.50 -0.44
C GLU A 50 -11.93 3.89 -1.00
N MET A 51 -11.46 3.92 -2.25
CA MET A 51 -11.26 5.13 -3.03
C MET A 51 -12.09 5.05 -4.31
N THR A 52 -13.08 5.93 -4.44
CA THR A 52 -13.92 6.07 -5.64
C THR A 52 -13.87 7.51 -6.15
N TRP A 53 -14.32 7.75 -7.38
CA TRP A 53 -14.44 9.11 -7.89
C TRP A 53 -15.61 9.26 -8.86
N THR A 54 -16.13 10.48 -8.95
CA THR A 54 -17.16 10.89 -9.91
C THR A 54 -16.75 12.20 -10.59
N THR A 55 -17.33 12.49 -11.74
CA THR A 55 -17.13 13.74 -12.47
C THR A 55 -18.33 14.66 -12.31
N LEU A 56 -18.08 15.93 -12.00
CA LEU A 56 -19.07 16.99 -11.89
C LEU A 56 -18.90 17.95 -13.08
N SER A 57 -20.01 18.49 -13.59
CA SER A 57 -19.99 19.46 -14.69
C SER A 57 -19.50 20.85 -14.26
N SER A 58 -19.53 21.16 -12.96
CA SER A 58 -19.06 22.45 -12.44
C SER A 58 -17.54 22.56 -12.48
N SER A 59 -17.04 23.74 -12.82
CA SER A 59 -15.61 24.05 -12.87
C SER A 59 -15.05 24.43 -11.50
N LEU A 60 -13.79 24.08 -11.23
CA LEU A 60 -13.03 24.62 -10.09
C LEU A 60 -12.51 26.03 -10.40
N ALA A 61 -12.35 26.85 -9.37
CA ALA A 61 -11.72 28.15 -9.52
C ALA A 61 -10.29 28.01 -10.10
N GLY A 62 -9.98 28.78 -11.15
CA GLY A 62 -8.73 28.66 -11.91
C GLY A 62 -8.73 27.62 -13.03
N TYR A 63 -9.82 26.86 -13.21
CA TYR A 63 -9.98 25.85 -14.26
C TYR A 63 -11.33 25.98 -14.99
N PRO A 64 -11.63 27.11 -15.66
CA PRO A 64 -12.97 27.41 -16.17
C PRO A 64 -13.45 26.46 -17.28
N ASN A 65 -12.53 25.87 -18.05
CA ASN A 65 -12.84 25.13 -19.29
C ASN A 65 -12.90 23.61 -19.10
N CYS A 66 -13.06 23.12 -17.87
CA CYS A 66 -13.20 21.70 -17.58
C CYS A 66 -14.06 21.46 -16.33
N GLY A 67 -14.61 20.25 -16.21
CA GLY A 67 -15.35 19.84 -15.02
C GLY A 67 -14.46 19.63 -13.79
N THR A 68 -15.02 18.96 -12.78
CA THR A 68 -14.33 18.61 -11.54
C THR A 68 -14.41 17.12 -11.29
N ILE A 69 -13.28 16.49 -10.99
CA ILE A 69 -13.23 15.14 -10.43
C ILE A 69 -13.40 15.26 -8.91
N LYS A 70 -14.45 14.64 -8.37
CA LYS A 70 -14.67 14.48 -6.93
C LYS A 70 -14.24 13.07 -6.52
N ILE A 71 -13.19 12.97 -5.73
CA ILE A 71 -12.70 11.73 -5.15
C ILE A 71 -13.36 11.55 -3.78
N ASN A 72 -13.86 10.35 -3.50
CA ASN A 72 -14.39 9.97 -2.19
C ASN A 72 -13.49 8.90 -1.57
N TYR A 73 -13.12 9.10 -0.32
CA TYR A 73 -12.38 8.14 0.50
C TYR A 73 -13.26 7.70 1.66
N VAL A 74 -13.39 6.39 1.84
CA VAL A 74 -14.20 5.78 2.89
C VAL A 74 -13.38 4.76 3.66
N PHE A 75 -13.23 4.99 4.96
CA PHE A 75 -12.64 4.07 5.91
C PHE A 75 -13.65 3.80 7.01
N LYS A 76 -13.84 2.52 7.34
CA LYS A 76 -14.67 2.11 8.48
C LYS A 76 -13.82 2.13 9.75
N ASP A 77 -14.49 2.17 10.90
CA ASP A 77 -13.88 1.91 12.19
C ASP A 77 -13.24 0.51 12.17
N GLY A 78 -12.14 0.35 12.90
CA GLY A 78 -11.41 -0.91 12.89
C GLY A 78 -10.44 -1.04 14.04
N ILE A 79 -9.60 -2.09 13.96
CA ILE A 79 -8.58 -2.40 14.94
C ILE A 79 -7.20 -2.20 14.31
N GLN A 80 -6.29 -1.61 15.06
CA GLN A 80 -4.93 -1.36 14.61
C GLN A 80 -4.15 -2.67 14.41
N THR A 81 -3.52 -2.82 13.25
CA THR A 81 -2.67 -3.97 12.90
C THR A 81 -1.27 -3.79 13.48
N ALA A 82 -0.41 -4.79 13.29
CA ALA A 82 0.99 -4.74 13.73
C ALA A 82 1.82 -3.58 13.10
N THR A 83 1.36 -3.01 11.98
CA THR A 83 2.03 -1.90 11.29
C THR A 83 1.61 -0.52 11.81
N HIS A 84 0.59 -0.46 12.67
CA HIS A 84 0.05 0.78 13.25
C HIS A 84 0.71 1.13 14.59
N PRO A 85 0.58 2.40 15.07
CA PRO A 85 1.23 2.85 16.31
C PRO A 85 0.85 2.09 17.56
N ASN A 86 -0.42 1.67 17.68
CA ASN A 86 -0.96 0.98 18.86
C ASN A 86 -1.68 -0.32 18.45
N PRO A 87 -0.95 -1.40 18.11
CA PRO A 87 -1.56 -2.66 17.66
C PRO A 87 -2.60 -3.20 18.64
N GLY A 88 -3.74 -3.66 18.13
CA GLY A 88 -4.87 -4.18 18.92
C GLY A 88 -5.82 -3.12 19.48
N SER A 89 -5.45 -1.84 19.46
CA SER A 89 -6.33 -0.74 19.87
C SER A 89 -7.31 -0.37 18.74
N PRO A 90 -8.51 0.14 19.06
CA PRO A 90 -9.44 0.63 18.05
C PRO A 90 -8.91 1.91 17.38
N TYR A 91 -9.41 2.18 16.18
CA TYR A 91 -9.33 3.48 15.53
C TYR A 91 -10.68 3.85 14.90
N TYR A 92 -10.96 5.14 14.81
CA TYR A 92 -12.13 5.66 14.11
C TYR A 92 -11.87 5.80 12.61
N GLY A 93 -12.86 5.41 11.81
CA GLY A 93 -12.87 5.56 10.37
C GLY A 93 -12.95 7.01 9.91
N LEU A 94 -13.03 7.20 8.60
CA LEU A 94 -13.04 8.51 7.97
C LEU A 94 -13.87 8.48 6.69
N ASN A 95 -14.71 9.49 6.51
CA ASN A 95 -15.27 9.84 5.21
C ASN A 95 -14.68 11.18 4.78
N SER A 96 -13.98 11.20 3.65
CA SER A 96 -13.36 12.43 3.15
C SER A 96 -13.51 12.57 1.65
N VAL A 97 -13.43 13.81 1.18
CA VAL A 97 -13.54 14.15 -0.23
C VAL A 97 -12.35 14.98 -0.66
N ALA A 98 -11.96 14.85 -1.92
CA ALA A 98 -10.96 15.69 -2.55
C ALA A 98 -11.35 16.04 -3.99
N TYR A 99 -10.80 17.14 -4.49
CA TYR A 99 -11.17 17.70 -5.79
C TYR A 99 -9.94 17.87 -6.68
N LEU A 100 -10.09 17.50 -7.96
CA LEU A 100 -9.14 17.76 -9.04
C LEU A 100 -9.88 18.35 -10.24
N PRO A 101 -9.24 19.17 -11.08
CA PRO A 101 -9.86 19.58 -12.33
C PRO A 101 -9.97 18.38 -13.28
N ASP A 102 -11.10 18.23 -13.98
CA ASP A 102 -11.30 17.18 -14.97
C ASP A 102 -10.65 17.52 -16.31
N ASN A 103 -9.33 17.62 -16.30
CA ASN A 103 -8.50 17.85 -17.48
C ASN A 103 -7.35 16.85 -17.53
N ARG A 104 -6.48 16.97 -18.54
CA ARG A 104 -5.35 16.05 -18.73
C ARG A 104 -4.43 15.95 -17.51
N GLU A 105 -4.13 17.07 -16.85
CA GLU A 105 -3.21 17.10 -15.70
C GLU A 105 -3.87 16.57 -14.43
N GLY A 106 -5.13 16.93 -14.19
CA GLY A 106 -5.91 16.40 -13.07
C GLY A 106 -6.14 14.90 -13.19
N ASN A 107 -6.49 14.39 -14.37
CA ASN A 107 -6.62 12.95 -14.62
C ASN A 107 -5.30 12.18 -14.45
N LYS A 108 -4.16 12.78 -14.83
CA LYS A 108 -2.84 12.19 -14.54
C LYS A 108 -2.63 12.09 -13.03
N THR A 109 -2.92 13.17 -12.31
CA THR A 109 -2.78 13.24 -10.85
C THR A 109 -3.70 12.22 -10.16
N LEU A 110 -4.94 12.06 -10.61
CA LEU A 110 -5.89 11.04 -10.12
C LEU A 110 -5.29 9.62 -10.20
N LYS A 111 -4.71 9.25 -11.35
CA LYS A 111 -4.09 7.92 -11.53
C LYS A 111 -2.94 7.70 -10.55
N LEU A 112 -2.12 8.71 -10.31
CA LEU A 112 -1.02 8.64 -9.35
C LEU A 112 -1.53 8.55 -7.91
N LEU A 113 -2.57 9.33 -7.56
CA LEU A 113 -3.22 9.22 -6.25
C LEU A 113 -3.82 7.83 -6.04
N LYS A 114 -4.44 7.23 -7.06
CA LYS A 114 -4.94 5.85 -6.97
C LYS A 114 -3.83 4.85 -6.72
N LYS A 115 -2.71 4.95 -7.43
CA LYS A 115 -1.52 4.12 -7.16
C LYS A 115 -0.99 4.31 -5.74
N ALA A 116 -0.90 5.56 -5.27
CA ALA A 116 -0.46 5.87 -3.92
C ALA A 116 -1.43 5.31 -2.86
N PHE A 117 -2.74 5.34 -3.13
CA PHE A 117 -3.77 4.77 -2.26
C PHE A 117 -3.63 3.25 -2.19
N ASP A 118 -3.42 2.59 -3.33
CA ASP A 118 -3.24 1.14 -3.43
C ASP A 118 -1.96 0.66 -2.73
N GLN A 119 -0.97 1.54 -2.60
CA GLN A 119 0.25 1.31 -1.82
C GLN A 119 0.15 1.79 -0.36
N GLY A 120 -1.02 2.25 0.08
CA GLY A 120 -1.26 2.67 1.46
C GLY A 120 -0.61 3.99 1.88
N LEU A 121 -0.28 4.89 0.95
CA LEU A 121 0.51 6.09 1.23
C LEU A 121 -0.31 7.35 1.48
N VAL A 122 -1.62 7.32 1.23
CA VAL A 122 -2.48 8.52 1.25
C VAL A 122 -2.94 8.86 2.65
N PHE A 123 -3.26 7.85 3.45
CA PHE A 123 -3.73 7.99 4.83
C PHE A 123 -2.81 7.27 5.81
N LYS A 124 -3.02 7.53 7.10
CA LYS A 124 -2.42 6.81 8.21
C LYS A 124 -3.32 6.90 9.44
N VAL A 125 -3.11 6.03 10.42
CA VAL A 125 -3.68 6.22 11.76
C VAL A 125 -2.95 7.39 12.45
N VAL A 126 -3.73 8.33 12.97
CA VAL A 126 -3.25 9.51 13.72
C VAL A 126 -4.05 9.70 14.99
N THR A 127 -3.41 10.25 16.02
CA THR A 127 -4.09 10.75 17.21
C THR A 127 -4.74 12.10 16.90
N ASN A 128 -6.04 12.20 17.08
CA ASN A 128 -6.80 13.43 16.88
C ASN A 128 -6.63 14.41 18.07
N SER A 129 -7.23 15.61 17.99
CA SER A 129 -7.14 16.64 19.04
C SER A 129 -7.77 16.24 20.39
N LYS A 130 -8.56 15.17 20.42
CA LYS A 130 -9.18 14.61 21.63
C LYS A 130 -8.37 13.45 22.22
N GLY A 131 -7.23 13.09 21.60
CA GLY A 131 -6.42 11.95 22.04
C GLY A 131 -6.92 10.60 21.52
N GLU A 132 -7.85 10.59 20.56
CA GLU A 132 -8.39 9.35 19.98
C GLU A 132 -7.66 8.98 18.70
N GLU A 133 -7.44 7.70 18.46
CA GLU A 133 -6.83 7.19 17.24
C GLU A 133 -7.86 7.15 16.11
N ALA A 134 -7.55 7.77 14.98
CA ALA A 134 -8.45 7.88 13.83
C ALA A 134 -7.68 7.86 12.51
N VAL A 135 -8.36 7.53 11.41
CA VAL A 135 -7.77 7.68 10.07
C VAL A 135 -7.61 9.16 9.74
N GLY A 136 -6.41 9.54 9.32
CA GLY A 136 -6.07 10.91 8.92
C GLY A 136 -5.14 10.97 7.72
N TRP A 137 -5.00 12.17 7.17
CA TRP A 137 -4.12 12.41 6.02
C TRP A 137 -2.66 12.09 6.36
N SER A 138 -1.97 11.45 5.41
CA SER A 138 -0.52 11.32 5.41
C SER A 138 0.13 12.60 4.86
N ASP A 139 1.23 12.49 4.11
CA ASP A 139 1.98 13.67 3.62
C ASP A 139 1.57 14.12 2.21
N ILE A 140 0.65 13.41 1.56
CA ILE A 140 0.20 13.73 0.20
C ILE A 140 -0.92 14.79 0.28
N PRO A 141 -0.70 16.02 -0.22
CA PRO A 141 -1.66 17.09 -0.06
C PRO A 141 -2.91 16.90 -0.93
N HIS A 142 -4.07 17.18 -0.36
CA HIS A 142 -5.36 17.11 -1.03
C HIS A 142 -6.10 18.45 -0.93
N LYS A 143 -6.87 18.77 -1.98
CA LYS A 143 -7.82 19.88 -1.97
C LYS A 143 -9.18 19.35 -1.53
N THR A 144 -9.52 19.52 -0.27
CA THR A 144 -10.72 18.96 0.38
C THR A 144 -11.91 19.92 0.36
N MET A 145 -11.71 21.16 -0.09
CA MET A 145 -12.75 22.19 -0.18
C MET A 145 -12.85 22.70 -1.61
N THR A 146 -14.09 22.93 -2.08
CA THR A 146 -14.34 23.54 -3.40
C THR A 146 -14.30 25.06 -3.34
N SER A 147 -14.57 25.66 -2.18
CA SER A 147 -14.63 27.11 -1.98
C SER A 147 -14.04 27.50 -0.64
N CYS A 148 -13.23 28.56 -0.64
CA CYS A 148 -12.66 29.24 0.53
C CYS A 148 -11.65 28.40 1.35
N GLY A 149 -10.60 29.06 1.85
CA GLY A 149 -9.56 28.45 2.69
C GLY A 149 -8.36 27.86 1.93
N ALA A 150 -7.30 27.52 2.65
CA ALA A 150 -6.02 27.06 2.08
C ALA A 150 -6.12 25.73 1.31
N GLN A 151 -7.10 24.89 1.66
CA GLN A 151 -7.37 23.61 1.02
C GLN A 151 -8.34 23.71 -0.17
N SER A 152 -8.63 24.94 -0.64
CA SER A 152 -9.48 25.20 -1.80
C SER A 152 -8.69 25.66 -3.03
N TYR A 153 -9.42 25.80 -4.13
CA TYR A 153 -8.97 26.44 -5.36
C TYR A 153 -9.39 27.93 -5.36
N PRO A 154 -8.68 28.82 -6.10
CA PRO A 154 -7.58 28.53 -7.03
C PRO A 154 -6.24 28.30 -6.33
N ASP A 155 -5.45 27.37 -6.87
CA ASP A 155 -4.05 27.14 -6.46
C ASP A 155 -3.26 26.64 -7.67
N PRO A 156 -2.61 27.55 -8.43
CA PRO A 156 -1.94 27.19 -9.68
C PRO A 156 -0.74 26.25 -9.47
N ASN A 157 -0.25 26.11 -8.23
CA ASN A 157 0.91 25.29 -7.93
C ASN A 157 0.54 23.91 -7.37
N TYR A 158 -0.74 23.66 -7.07
CA TYR A 158 -1.16 22.45 -6.38
C TYR A 158 -0.79 21.18 -7.16
N LEU A 159 -1.18 21.07 -8.44
CA LEU A 159 -0.92 19.88 -9.25
C LEU A 159 0.59 19.61 -9.39
N LYS A 160 1.41 20.66 -9.55
CA LYS A 160 2.86 20.55 -9.57
C LYS A 160 3.42 20.03 -8.23
N LYS A 161 2.94 20.56 -7.10
CA LYS A 161 3.37 20.17 -5.75
C LYS A 161 3.02 18.71 -5.44
N VAL A 162 1.77 18.31 -5.66
CA VAL A 162 1.31 16.95 -5.36
C VAL A 162 2.02 15.93 -6.26
N ASN A 163 2.20 16.22 -7.56
CA ASN A 163 2.93 15.34 -8.46
C ASN A 163 4.41 15.20 -8.08
N LYS A 164 5.04 16.27 -7.59
CA LYS A 164 6.41 16.20 -7.04
C LYS A 164 6.46 15.28 -5.82
N ILE A 165 5.57 15.47 -4.84
CA ILE A 165 5.52 14.66 -3.62
C ILE A 165 5.25 13.18 -3.95
N LEU A 166 4.34 12.90 -4.88
CA LEU A 166 4.05 11.55 -5.35
C LEU A 166 5.30 10.90 -5.97
N LYS A 167 6.01 11.63 -6.83
CA LYS A 167 7.25 11.16 -7.43
C LYS A 167 8.34 10.91 -6.38
N ASP A 168 8.51 11.82 -5.42
CA ASP A 168 9.49 11.69 -4.33
C ASP A 168 9.17 10.48 -3.42
N LYS A 169 7.91 10.05 -3.37
CA LYS A 169 7.45 8.79 -2.73
C LYS A 169 7.50 7.56 -3.65
N GLY A 170 8.09 7.66 -4.84
CA GLY A 170 8.24 6.53 -5.77
C GLY A 170 7.03 6.24 -6.66
N ILE A 171 6.03 7.13 -6.69
CA ILE A 171 4.81 6.97 -7.50
C ILE A 171 4.98 7.67 -8.85
N ALA A 172 5.01 6.90 -9.93
CA ALA A 172 5.19 7.39 -11.30
C ALA A 172 4.21 6.77 -12.31
#